data_AF-A0A078FCB4-F1
#
_entry.id   AF-A0A078FCB4-F1
#
_cell.length_a   1.000
_cell.length_b   1.000
_cell.length_c   1.000
_cell.angle_alpha   90.00
_cell.angle_beta   90.00
_cell.angle_gamma   90.00
#
_symmetry.space_group_name_H-M   'P 1'
#
loop_
_entity.id
_entity.type
_entity.pdbx_description
1 polymer ?
#
loop_
_entity_poly.entity_id
_entity_poly.type
_entity_poly.pdbx_seq_one_letter_code
_entity_poly.pdbx_strand_id
1 'polypeptide(L)'
;MGTLVGHVLPGLAFLALGLWHLFNNIKLFCLRPNIFYSSVWFPVSKIRYLELYFIMFSSSASISMELFVGPRKHQPFDSDGTIPSNHLHNFEHSFISMSFLVYAVLALVLDRARPRAPASEGLTILAAAAAFSQELLLFHFQSTDHVGFEGQYHLILQLIIFVSLLTTLMGVALPKSFLVSLVRSSSIVFQGVWFIFLGCMLYTPSLIPKGCFIYVEDGHQLVNCSTQEALHRAKALFGLSILDNTIAVVGSMVFRFWIYNSCSRTALKLCMKHVELWSQVSRNRCLSE
;
A
#
# COMPACT_ATOMS: atom_id res chain seq x y z
N MET A 1 -9.17 -14.38 12.05
CA MET A 1 -9.51 -12.95 12.06
C MET A 1 -8.33 -12.17 12.59
N GLY A 2 -8.11 -10.95 12.08
CA GLY A 2 -6.94 -10.15 12.45
C GLY A 2 -6.99 -9.70 13.92
N THR A 3 -5.84 -9.32 14.45
CA THR A 3 -5.76 -8.59 15.73
C THR A 3 -5.60 -7.11 15.46
N LEU A 4 -5.64 -6.26 16.50
CA LEU A 4 -5.22 -4.85 16.37
C LEU A 4 -3.86 -4.75 15.68
N VAL A 5 -2.89 -5.54 16.15
CA VAL A 5 -1.53 -5.60 15.59
C VAL A 5 -1.56 -6.15 14.16
N GLY A 6 -2.37 -7.18 13.90
CA GLY A 6 -2.56 -7.78 12.58
C GLY A 6 -3.14 -6.84 11.53
N HIS A 7 -3.81 -5.76 11.92
CA HIS A 7 -4.28 -4.72 10.98
C HIS A 7 -3.30 -3.54 10.90
N VAL A 8 -2.82 -3.05 12.05
CA VAL A 8 -1.96 -1.86 12.12
C VAL A 8 -0.60 -2.13 11.47
N LEU A 9 0.00 -3.31 11.68
CA LEU A 9 1.33 -3.62 11.17
C LEU A 9 1.37 -3.71 9.63
N PRO A 10 0.49 -4.48 8.95
CA PRO A 10 0.37 -4.42 7.49
C PRO A 10 0.01 -3.02 6.99
N GLY A 11 -0.85 -2.30 7.71
CA GLY A 11 -1.22 -0.93 7.37
C GLY A 11 -0.02 0.03 7.35
N LEU A 12 0.87 -0.07 8.33
CA LEU A 12 2.13 0.70 8.35
C LEU A 12 3.05 0.32 7.19
N ALA A 13 3.14 -0.96 6.83
CA ALA A 13 3.95 -1.42 5.71
C ALA A 13 3.43 -0.87 4.37
N PHE A 14 2.12 -0.99 4.11
CA PHE A 14 1.50 -0.42 2.91
C PHE A 14 1.60 1.11 2.88
N LEU A 15 1.42 1.78 4.02
CA LEU A 15 1.57 3.23 4.10
C LEU A 15 3.00 3.66 3.74
N ALA A 16 4.02 3.00 4.30
CA ALA A 16 5.42 3.29 4.00
C ALA A 16 5.74 3.06 2.51
N LEU A 17 5.30 1.93 1.95
CA LEU A 17 5.49 1.60 0.52
C LEU A 17 4.77 2.59 -0.39
N GLY A 18 3.51 2.91 -0.09
CA GLY A 18 2.72 3.86 -0.86
C GLY A 18 3.34 5.26 -0.84
N LEU A 19 3.79 5.74 0.33
CA LEU A 19 4.48 7.03 0.45
C LEU A 19 5.81 7.04 -0.31
N TRP A 20 6.56 5.94 -0.26
CA TRP A 20 7.79 5.75 -1.02
C TRP A 20 7.54 5.80 -2.52
N HIS A 21 6.51 5.10 -3.03
CA HIS A 21 6.10 5.14 -4.43
C HIS A 21 5.64 6.54 -4.85
N LEU A 22 4.79 7.16 -4.03
CA LEU A 22 4.24 8.50 -4.29
C LEU A 22 5.37 9.53 -4.40
N PHE A 23 6.30 9.52 -3.45
CA PHE A 23 7.46 10.41 -3.44
C PHE A 23 8.31 10.22 -4.71
N ASN A 24 8.65 8.98 -5.06
CA ASN A 24 9.50 8.73 -6.23
C ASN A 24 8.82 9.08 -7.55
N ASN A 25 7.52 8.81 -7.70
CA ASN A 25 6.77 9.20 -8.89
C ASN A 25 6.70 10.73 -9.04
N ILE A 26 6.38 11.48 -7.97
CA ILE A 26 6.37 12.95 -7.97
C ILE A 26 7.77 13.48 -8.31
N LYS A 27 8.81 12.94 -7.65
CA LYS A 27 10.21 13.30 -7.88
C LYS A 27 10.60 13.12 -9.35
N LEU A 28 10.35 11.94 -9.91
CA LEU A 28 10.71 11.62 -11.30
C LEU A 28 9.97 12.52 -12.28
N PHE A 29 8.67 12.73 -12.08
CA PHE A 29 7.85 13.59 -12.95
C PHE A 29 8.32 15.04 -12.92
N CYS A 30 8.58 15.60 -11.74
CA CYS A 30 9.02 16.98 -11.60
C CYS A 30 10.47 17.21 -12.09
N LEU A 31 11.34 16.19 -12.04
CA LEU A 31 12.71 16.30 -12.57
C LEU A 31 12.78 16.09 -14.09
N ARG A 32 11.98 15.15 -14.63
CA ARG A 32 12.04 14.75 -16.05
C ARG A 32 10.62 14.45 -16.59
N PRO A 33 9.76 15.48 -16.79
CA PRO A 33 8.37 15.26 -17.18
C PRO A 33 8.23 14.58 -18.56
N ASN A 34 9.09 14.92 -19.52
CA ASN A 34 9.02 14.42 -20.90
C ASN A 34 9.47 12.95 -21.05
N ILE A 35 10.20 12.42 -20.07
CA ILE A 35 10.76 11.05 -20.09
C ILE A 35 10.27 10.26 -18.86
N PHE A 36 9.14 10.70 -18.28
CA PHE A 36 8.56 10.01 -17.15
C PHE A 36 8.19 8.58 -17.53
N TYR A 37 8.53 7.64 -16.65
CA TYR A 37 8.18 6.24 -16.77
C TYR A 37 7.78 5.71 -15.40
N SER A 38 6.59 5.15 -15.31
CA SER A 38 5.98 4.59 -14.12
C SER A 38 6.63 3.25 -13.79
N SER A 39 7.02 3.06 -12.52
CA SER A 39 7.54 1.78 -12.05
C SER A 39 6.75 1.29 -10.82
N VAL A 40 6.72 -0.02 -10.63
CA VAL A 40 6.06 -0.69 -9.49
C VAL A 40 6.97 -0.86 -8.28
N TRP A 41 8.26 -0.55 -8.42
CA TRP A 41 9.22 -0.44 -7.32
C TRP A 41 10.32 0.57 -7.68
N PHE A 42 11.02 1.11 -6.67
CA PHE A 42 12.05 2.14 -6.88
C PHE A 42 13.38 1.80 -6.20
N PRO A 43 14.52 2.06 -6.87
CA PRO A 43 15.81 1.76 -6.30
C PRO A 43 16.27 2.82 -5.29
N VAL A 44 16.99 2.38 -4.26
CA VAL A 44 17.66 3.25 -3.28
C VAL A 44 19.17 3.29 -3.56
N SER A 45 19.80 4.47 -3.39
CA SER A 45 21.19 4.71 -3.78
C SER A 45 22.21 3.73 -3.17
N LYS A 46 22.09 3.44 -1.87
CA LYS A 46 23.02 2.55 -1.16
C LYS A 46 22.65 1.06 -1.28
N ILE A 47 21.35 0.77 -1.29
CA ILE A 47 20.81 -0.59 -1.33
C ILE A 47 19.76 -0.62 -2.45
N ARG A 48 20.19 -0.91 -3.67
CA ARG A 48 19.35 -0.83 -4.88
C ARG A 48 17.98 -1.50 -4.70
N TYR A 49 17.94 -2.65 -4.04
CA TYR A 49 16.73 -3.46 -3.88
C TYR A 49 16.07 -3.34 -2.50
N LEU A 50 16.30 -2.25 -1.76
CA LEU A 50 15.81 -2.08 -0.38
C LEU A 50 14.30 -2.31 -0.27
N GLU A 51 13.53 -1.75 -1.19
CA GLU A 51 12.08 -1.92 -1.22
C GLU A 51 11.67 -3.39 -1.41
N LEU A 52 12.30 -4.10 -2.35
CA LEU A 52 12.01 -5.52 -2.60
C LEU A 52 12.41 -6.39 -1.41
N TYR A 53 13.57 -6.11 -0.78
CA TYR A 53 13.98 -6.80 0.43
C TYR A 53 13.05 -6.54 1.61
N PHE A 54 12.55 -5.30 1.75
CA PHE A 54 11.55 -4.97 2.74
C PHE A 54 10.27 -5.80 2.54
N ILE A 55 9.75 -5.87 1.31
CA ILE A 55 8.57 -6.68 0.97
C ILE A 55 8.83 -8.17 1.24
N MET A 56 9.97 -8.70 0.80
CA MET A 56 10.33 -10.10 1.04
C MET A 56 10.38 -10.42 2.54
N PHE A 57 11.02 -9.56 3.34
CA PHE A 57 11.14 -9.74 4.78
C PHE A 57 9.77 -9.63 5.46
N SER A 58 8.98 -8.59 5.18
CA SER A 58 7.66 -8.41 5.78
C SER A 58 6.70 -9.54 5.43
N SER A 59 6.69 -9.98 4.17
CA SER A 59 5.86 -11.11 3.73
C SER A 59 6.29 -12.41 4.39
N SER A 60 7.60 -12.70 4.47
CA SER A 60 8.11 -13.91 5.12
C SER A 60 7.80 -13.91 6.62
N ALA A 61 7.95 -12.75 7.29
CA ALA A 61 7.58 -12.59 8.68
C ALA A 61 6.07 -12.80 8.89
N SER A 62 5.22 -12.23 8.01
CA SER A 62 3.77 -12.40 8.05
C SER A 62 3.36 -13.87 7.91
N ILE A 63 3.88 -14.59 6.90
CA ILE A 63 3.64 -16.03 6.73
C ILE A 63 4.06 -16.81 7.97
N SER A 64 5.23 -16.47 8.54
CA SER A 64 5.74 -17.14 9.73
C SER A 64 4.84 -16.90 10.94
N MET A 65 4.36 -15.67 11.11
CA MET A 65 3.46 -15.29 12.19
C MET A 65 2.12 -16.01 12.08
N GLU A 66 1.55 -16.12 10.90
CA GLU A 66 0.24 -16.74 10.67
C GLU A 66 0.28 -18.27 10.78
N LEU A 67 1.31 -18.93 10.25
CA LEU A 67 1.37 -20.41 10.19
C LEU A 67 2.07 -21.06 11.37
N PHE A 68 3.03 -20.39 12.01
CA PHE A 68 3.92 -21.05 12.98
C PHE A 68 4.01 -20.33 14.33
N VAL A 69 3.81 -19.01 14.42
CA VAL A 69 3.93 -18.30 15.71
C VAL A 69 2.58 -18.08 16.37
N GLY A 70 1.59 -17.61 15.62
CA GLY A 70 0.25 -17.30 16.10
C GLY A 70 -0.61 -18.50 16.49
N PRO A 71 -0.61 -19.62 15.72
CA PRO A 71 -1.39 -20.80 16.05
C PRO A 71 -1.01 -21.45 17.39
N ARG A 72 -2.01 -21.97 18.10
CA ARG A 72 -1.78 -22.78 19.32
C ARG A 72 -1.00 -24.04 18.92
N LYS A 73 0.06 -24.38 19.66
CA LYS A 73 1.06 -25.45 19.38
C LYS A 73 2.08 -25.13 18.28
N HIS A 74 2.12 -23.91 17.75
CA HIS A 74 3.13 -23.47 16.77
C HIS A 74 3.21 -24.33 15.49
N GLN A 75 2.11 -24.98 15.12
CA GLN A 75 1.99 -25.72 13.88
C GLN A 75 0.63 -25.45 13.22
N PRO A 76 0.57 -25.45 11.87
CA PRO A 76 -0.65 -25.10 11.17
C PRO A 76 -1.64 -26.27 11.03
N PHE A 77 -1.20 -27.52 11.25
CA PHE A 77 -2.00 -28.73 11.07
C PHE A 77 -2.43 -29.38 12.40
N ASP A 78 -3.56 -30.08 12.37
CA ASP A 78 -3.99 -30.95 13.47
C ASP A 78 -3.15 -32.25 13.54
N SER A 79 -3.35 -33.01 14.61
CA SER A 79 -2.62 -34.28 14.83
C SER A 79 -2.90 -35.35 13.77
N ASP A 80 -4.02 -35.23 13.05
CA ASP A 80 -4.39 -36.11 11.93
C ASP A 80 -3.89 -35.59 10.56
N GLY A 81 -3.18 -34.45 10.55
CA GLY A 81 -2.65 -33.81 9.34
C GLY A 81 -3.65 -32.94 8.59
N THR A 82 -4.89 -32.78 9.09
CA THR A 82 -5.88 -31.89 8.48
C THR A 82 -5.63 -30.42 8.85
N ILE A 83 -6.24 -29.49 8.10
CA ILE A 83 -6.20 -28.07 8.43
C ILE A 83 -7.37 -27.79 9.39
N PRO A 84 -7.10 -27.35 10.63
CA PRO A 84 -8.15 -27.00 11.59
C PRO A 84 -9.00 -25.84 11.06
N SER A 85 -10.31 -25.88 11.30
CA SER A 85 -11.21 -24.81 10.84
C SER A 85 -10.82 -23.43 11.39
N ASN A 86 -10.32 -23.37 12.62
CA ASN A 86 -9.82 -22.15 13.26
C ASN A 86 -8.48 -21.64 12.69
N HIS A 87 -7.82 -22.39 11.79
CA HIS A 87 -6.58 -21.99 11.12
C HIS A 87 -6.79 -21.58 9.66
N LEU A 88 -7.97 -21.82 9.06
CA LEU A 88 -8.24 -21.52 7.65
C LEU A 88 -7.93 -20.08 7.29
N HIS A 89 -8.34 -19.14 8.14
CA HIS A 89 -8.08 -17.73 7.94
C HIS A 89 -6.59 -17.36 7.97
N ASN A 90 -5.80 -18.04 8.82
CA ASN A 90 -4.35 -17.80 8.88
C ASN A 90 -3.69 -18.26 7.57
N PHE A 91 -4.19 -19.35 6.97
CA PHE A 91 -3.77 -19.79 5.64
C PHE A 91 -4.11 -18.76 4.57
N GLU A 92 -5.34 -18.22 4.56
CA GLU A 92 -5.74 -17.15 3.63
C GLU A 92 -4.80 -15.95 3.73
N HIS A 93 -4.51 -15.48 4.95
CA HIS A 93 -3.60 -14.35 5.19
C HIS A 93 -2.16 -14.65 4.76
N SER A 94 -1.73 -15.89 4.98
CA SER A 94 -0.43 -16.38 4.51
C SER A 94 -0.36 -16.40 2.98
N PHE A 95 -1.43 -16.79 2.29
CA PHE A 95 -1.49 -16.76 0.83
C PHE A 95 -1.39 -15.34 0.29
N ILE A 96 -2.09 -14.36 0.89
CA ILE A 96 -1.92 -12.93 0.52
C ILE A 96 -0.45 -12.52 0.66
N SER A 97 0.17 -12.83 1.79
CA SER A 97 1.58 -12.50 2.04
C SER A 97 2.53 -13.19 1.04
N MET A 98 2.22 -14.43 0.67
CA MET A 98 2.96 -15.23 -0.30
C MET A 98 2.90 -14.65 -1.72
N SER A 99 1.77 -14.08 -2.15
CA SER A 99 1.67 -13.45 -3.47
C SER A 99 2.57 -12.23 -3.58
N PHE A 100 2.64 -11.39 -2.54
CA PHE A 100 3.58 -10.26 -2.48
C PHE A 100 5.04 -10.71 -2.39
N LEU A 101 5.33 -11.84 -1.72
CA LEU A 101 6.67 -12.43 -1.70
C LEU A 101 7.08 -12.89 -3.11
N VAL A 102 6.21 -13.60 -3.81
CA VAL A 102 6.44 -14.05 -5.19
C VAL A 102 6.67 -12.85 -6.11
N TYR A 103 5.85 -11.80 -6.00
CA TYR A 103 6.07 -10.54 -6.72
C TYR A 103 7.49 -9.99 -6.47
N ALA A 104 7.89 -9.83 -5.21
CA ALA A 104 9.17 -9.21 -4.87
C ALA A 104 10.38 -10.05 -5.34
N VAL A 105 10.30 -11.37 -5.20
CA VAL A 105 11.32 -12.31 -5.71
C VAL A 105 11.40 -12.23 -7.23
N LEU A 106 10.26 -12.27 -7.93
CA LEU A 106 10.23 -12.20 -9.39
C LEU A 106 10.79 -10.86 -9.89
N ALA A 107 10.40 -9.74 -9.28
CA ALA A 107 10.92 -8.41 -9.60
C ALA A 107 12.44 -8.37 -9.47
N LEU A 108 12.99 -8.98 -8.40
CA LEU A 108 14.43 -9.05 -8.15
C LEU A 108 15.14 -9.92 -9.19
N VAL A 109 14.62 -11.11 -9.48
CA VAL A 109 15.20 -12.06 -10.44
C VAL A 109 15.20 -11.46 -11.85
N LEU A 110 14.07 -10.89 -12.27
CA LEU A 110 13.93 -10.24 -13.59
C LEU A 110 14.83 -9.01 -13.72
N ASP A 111 15.04 -8.22 -12.66
CA ASP A 111 15.97 -7.08 -12.72
C ASP A 111 17.44 -7.51 -12.80
N ARG A 112 17.80 -8.62 -12.14
CA ARG A 112 19.16 -9.16 -12.11
C ARG A 112 19.54 -10.00 -13.33
N ALA A 113 18.56 -10.56 -14.05
CA ALA A 113 18.83 -11.37 -15.24
C ALA A 113 19.71 -10.63 -16.25
N ARG A 114 20.66 -11.36 -16.85
CA ARG A 114 21.58 -10.86 -17.88
C ARG A 114 21.64 -11.89 -19.02
N PRO A 115 21.28 -11.52 -20.27
CA PRO A 115 20.69 -10.24 -20.69
C PRO A 115 19.28 -10.06 -20.12
N ARG A 116 18.85 -8.80 -19.92
CA ARG A 116 17.50 -8.51 -19.43
C ARG A 116 16.49 -8.84 -20.54
N ALA A 117 15.55 -9.74 -20.26
CA ALA A 117 14.51 -10.08 -21.23
C ALA A 117 13.65 -8.83 -21.54
N PRO A 118 13.27 -8.58 -22.81
CA PRO A 118 12.46 -7.42 -23.17
C PRO A 118 11.14 -7.33 -22.39
N ALA A 119 10.55 -8.49 -22.04
CA ALA A 119 9.30 -8.58 -21.29
C ALA A 119 9.44 -8.41 -19.77
N SER A 120 10.65 -8.26 -19.23
CA SER A 120 10.90 -8.27 -17.77
C SER A 120 10.07 -7.23 -17.00
N GLU A 121 9.90 -6.04 -17.57
CA GLU A 121 9.12 -4.96 -16.94
C GLU A 121 7.62 -5.27 -16.92
N GLY A 122 7.07 -5.70 -18.06
CA GLY A 122 5.67 -6.13 -18.15
C GLY A 122 5.37 -7.29 -17.21
N LEU A 123 6.24 -8.30 -17.14
CA LEU A 123 6.11 -9.43 -16.21
C LEU A 123 6.14 -9.00 -14.75
N THR A 124 6.97 -8.00 -14.40
CA THR A 124 7.02 -7.45 -13.03
C THR A 124 5.71 -6.74 -12.68
N ILE A 125 5.14 -5.97 -13.61
CA ILE A 125 3.85 -5.30 -13.44
C ILE A 125 2.71 -6.33 -13.32
N LEU A 126 2.72 -7.37 -14.15
CA LEU A 126 1.73 -8.45 -14.10
C LEU A 126 1.80 -9.24 -12.78
N ALA A 127 3.01 -9.47 -12.25
CA ALA A 127 3.16 -10.10 -10.94
C ALA A 127 2.64 -9.23 -9.79
N ALA A 128 2.88 -7.91 -9.84
CA ALA A 128 2.28 -6.97 -8.89
C ALA A 128 0.74 -6.98 -8.99
N ALA A 129 0.20 -6.98 -10.21
CA ALA A 129 -1.23 -7.08 -10.44
C ALA A 129 -1.80 -8.41 -9.94
N ALA A 130 -1.10 -9.53 -10.14
CA ALA A 130 -1.51 -10.84 -9.61
C ALA A 130 -1.55 -10.84 -8.07
N ALA A 131 -0.59 -10.18 -7.41
CA ALA A 131 -0.60 -10.02 -5.96
C ALA A 131 -1.84 -9.24 -5.47
N PHE A 132 -2.14 -8.09 -6.08
CA PHE A 132 -3.35 -7.32 -5.77
C PHE A 132 -4.65 -8.08 -6.10
N SER A 133 -4.69 -8.83 -7.21
CA SER A 133 -5.84 -9.67 -7.57
C SER A 133 -6.08 -10.73 -6.50
N GLN A 134 -5.02 -11.41 -6.05
CA GLN A 134 -5.13 -12.44 -5.03
C GLN A 134 -5.55 -11.85 -3.68
N GLU A 135 -4.97 -10.70 -3.30
CA GLU A 135 -5.40 -9.95 -2.11
C GLU A 135 -6.90 -9.60 -2.18
N LEU A 136 -7.35 -9.04 -3.31
CA LEU A 136 -8.75 -8.67 -3.52
C LEU A 136 -9.69 -9.87 -3.42
N LEU A 137 -9.36 -10.99 -4.09
CA LEU A 137 -10.19 -12.18 -4.11
C LEU A 137 -10.29 -12.80 -2.72
N LEU A 138 -9.17 -12.93 -2.00
CA LEU A 138 -9.18 -13.50 -0.65
C LEU A 138 -9.97 -12.61 0.32
N PHE A 139 -9.81 -11.29 0.27
CA PHE A 139 -10.67 -10.40 1.06
C PHE A 139 -12.13 -10.44 0.65
N HIS A 140 -12.44 -10.65 -0.63
CA HIS A 140 -13.82 -10.76 -1.10
C HIS A 140 -14.51 -12.00 -0.52
N PHE A 141 -13.88 -13.18 -0.66
CA PHE A 141 -14.41 -14.43 -0.12
C PHE A 141 -14.43 -14.45 1.41
N GLN A 142 -13.46 -13.81 2.07
CA GLN A 142 -13.48 -13.68 3.52
C GLN A 142 -14.58 -12.69 3.98
N SER A 143 -14.83 -11.62 3.22
CA SER A 143 -15.82 -10.60 3.56
C SER A 143 -17.26 -11.07 3.40
N THR A 144 -17.52 -12.13 2.60
CA THR A 144 -18.87 -12.70 2.49
C THR A 144 -19.35 -13.35 3.79
N ASP A 145 -18.44 -13.63 4.73
CA ASP A 145 -18.76 -14.20 6.04
C ASP A 145 -19.12 -13.12 7.09
N HIS A 146 -18.83 -11.84 6.81
CA HIS A 146 -19.12 -10.73 7.72
C HIS A 146 -20.45 -10.04 7.36
N VAL A 147 -21.54 -10.46 8.01
CA VAL A 147 -22.83 -9.74 7.95
C VAL A 147 -22.79 -8.51 8.86
N GLY A 148 -23.14 -7.32 8.33
CA GLY A 148 -23.36 -6.11 9.15
C GLY A 148 -22.32 -5.00 8.97
N PHE A 149 -21.83 -4.45 10.09
CA PHE A 149 -21.01 -3.24 10.13
C PHE A 149 -19.58 -3.46 9.61
N GLU A 150 -18.93 -4.57 9.99
CA GLU A 150 -17.58 -4.94 9.57
C GLU A 150 -17.47 -5.19 8.05
N GLY A 151 -18.50 -5.76 7.43
CA GLY A 151 -18.52 -5.96 5.98
C GLY A 151 -18.43 -4.66 5.16
N GLN A 152 -18.96 -3.54 5.67
CA GLN A 152 -18.85 -2.24 4.99
C GLN A 152 -17.41 -1.71 4.98
N TYR A 153 -16.67 -1.95 6.05
CA TYR A 153 -15.26 -1.58 6.16
C TYR A 153 -14.38 -2.36 5.17
N HIS A 154 -14.62 -3.68 5.08
CA HIS A 154 -13.91 -4.53 4.13
C HIS A 154 -14.31 -4.24 2.68
N LEU A 155 -15.56 -3.86 2.40
CA LEU A 155 -15.97 -3.44 1.06
C LEU A 155 -15.17 -2.23 0.55
N ILE A 156 -14.92 -1.24 1.41
CA ILE A 156 -14.09 -0.08 1.03
C ILE A 156 -12.64 -0.49 0.82
N LEU A 157 -12.10 -1.34 1.69
CA LEU A 157 -10.76 -1.88 1.50
C LEU A 157 -10.64 -2.59 0.14
N GLN A 158 -11.62 -3.44 -0.22
CA GLN A 158 -11.69 -4.10 -1.52
C GLN A 158 -11.74 -3.09 -2.67
N LEU A 159 -12.52 -2.02 -2.55
CA LEU A 159 -12.56 -0.97 -3.58
C LEU A 159 -11.21 -0.28 -3.75
N ILE A 160 -10.50 0.00 -2.65
CA ILE A 160 -9.16 0.61 -2.69
C ILE A 160 -8.17 -0.34 -3.38
N ILE A 161 -8.17 -1.63 -3.01
CA ILE A 161 -7.33 -2.66 -3.63
C ILE A 161 -7.67 -2.81 -5.13
N PHE A 162 -8.95 -2.77 -5.49
CA PHE A 162 -9.39 -2.80 -6.88
C PHE A 162 -8.85 -1.62 -7.70
N VAL A 163 -8.83 -0.41 -7.12
CA VAL A 163 -8.20 0.75 -7.76
C VAL A 163 -6.68 0.54 -7.90
N SER A 164 -6.00 0.00 -6.89
CA SER A 164 -4.58 -0.37 -6.97
C SER A 164 -4.32 -1.39 -8.09
N LEU A 165 -5.16 -2.42 -8.20
CA LEU A 165 -5.10 -3.45 -9.25
C LEU A 165 -5.28 -2.83 -10.64
N LEU A 166 -6.38 -2.10 -10.84
CA LEU A 166 -6.71 -1.51 -12.14
C LEU A 166 -5.61 -0.57 -12.62
N THR A 167 -5.12 0.31 -11.75
CA THR A 167 -4.04 1.24 -12.10
C THR A 167 -2.70 0.54 -12.29
N THR A 168 -2.45 -0.60 -11.64
CA THR A 168 -1.29 -1.45 -11.92
C THR A 168 -1.37 -2.06 -13.32
N LEU A 169 -2.52 -2.64 -13.69
CA LEU A 169 -2.76 -3.17 -15.04
C LEU A 169 -2.67 -2.10 -16.13
N MET A 170 -3.26 -0.92 -15.88
CA MET A 170 -3.11 0.25 -16.76
C MET A 170 -1.65 0.65 -16.95
N GLY A 171 -0.77 0.36 -15.99
CA GLY A 171 0.67 0.60 -16.11
C GLY A 171 1.35 -0.18 -17.24
N VAL A 172 0.77 -1.30 -17.68
CA VAL A 172 1.25 -2.04 -18.87
C VAL A 172 0.94 -1.27 -20.15
N ALA A 173 -0.29 -0.75 -20.28
CA ALA A 173 -0.74 -0.04 -21.48
C ALA A 173 -0.28 1.44 -21.52
N LEU A 174 -0.18 2.08 -20.35
CA LEU A 174 0.09 3.51 -20.18
C LEU A 174 1.29 3.78 -19.25
N PRO A 175 2.48 3.22 -19.53
CA PRO A 175 3.63 3.32 -18.62
C PRO A 175 4.15 4.75 -18.43
N LYS A 176 3.89 5.67 -19.38
CA LYS A 176 4.30 7.08 -19.29
C LYS A 176 3.25 7.98 -18.62
N SER A 177 2.12 7.44 -18.19
CA SER A 177 1.07 8.23 -17.56
C SER A 177 1.39 8.50 -16.09
N PHE A 178 1.75 9.76 -15.79
CA PHE A 178 1.96 10.20 -14.41
C PHE A 178 0.69 10.02 -13.57
N LEU A 179 -0.49 10.33 -14.12
CA LEU A 179 -1.76 10.18 -13.40
C LEU A 179 -2.02 8.73 -12.97
N VAL A 180 -1.74 7.75 -13.83
CA VAL A 180 -1.89 6.33 -13.48
C VAL A 180 -0.96 5.95 -12.32
N SER A 181 0.31 6.38 -12.38
CA SER A 181 1.28 6.13 -11.31
C SER A 181 0.91 6.83 -9.99
N LEU A 182 0.32 8.03 -10.09
CA LEU A 182 -0.11 8.83 -8.96
C LEU A 182 -1.29 8.15 -8.27
N VAL A 183 -2.34 7.80 -9.02
CA VAL A 183 -3.52 7.12 -8.46
C VAL A 183 -3.11 5.78 -7.83
N ARG A 184 -2.26 4.98 -8.49
CA ARG A 184 -1.74 3.72 -7.92
C ARG A 184 -1.02 3.92 -6.59
N SER A 185 -0.07 4.86 -6.54
CA SER A 185 0.68 5.10 -5.30
C SER A 185 -0.24 5.60 -4.18
N SER A 186 -1.27 6.36 -4.55
CA SER A 186 -2.22 6.97 -3.61
C SER A 186 -3.22 5.96 -3.07
N SER A 187 -3.69 5.04 -3.91
CA SER A 187 -4.53 3.94 -3.45
C SER A 187 -3.76 3.02 -2.51
N ILE A 188 -2.46 2.78 -2.72
CA ILE A 188 -1.61 2.02 -1.78
C ILE A 188 -1.43 2.78 -0.44
N VAL A 189 -1.20 4.09 -0.48
CA VAL A 189 -1.20 4.93 0.75
C VAL A 189 -2.53 4.79 1.49
N PHE A 190 -3.63 4.94 0.75
CA PHE A 190 -4.96 4.89 1.33
C PHE A 190 -5.29 3.50 1.88
N GLN A 191 -4.85 2.42 1.22
CA GLN A 191 -4.93 1.06 1.73
C GLN A 191 -4.22 0.93 3.07
N GLY A 192 -3.02 1.47 3.21
CA GLY A 192 -2.28 1.48 4.47
C GLY A 192 -2.97 2.27 5.59
N VAL A 193 -3.44 3.49 5.29
CA VAL A 193 -4.23 4.30 6.24
C VAL A 193 -5.50 3.57 6.67
N TRP A 194 -6.20 2.97 5.71
CA TRP A 194 -7.44 2.25 5.95
C TRP A 194 -7.20 1.03 6.85
N PHE A 195 -6.18 0.22 6.60
CA PHE A 195 -5.81 -0.89 7.49
C PHE A 195 -5.56 -0.45 8.94
N ILE A 196 -4.81 0.64 9.14
CA ILE A 196 -4.57 1.20 10.48
C ILE A 196 -5.90 1.64 11.10
N PHE A 197 -6.73 2.34 10.33
CA PHE A 197 -8.05 2.79 10.76
C PHE A 197 -8.96 1.63 11.15
N LEU A 198 -9.01 0.55 10.36
CA LEU A 198 -9.74 -0.68 10.67
C LEU A 198 -9.28 -1.30 11.98
N GLY A 199 -7.97 -1.46 12.15
CA GLY A 199 -7.38 -1.98 13.38
C GLY A 199 -7.82 -1.17 14.60
N CYS A 200 -7.67 0.16 14.54
CA CYS A 200 -8.06 1.04 15.63
C CYS A 200 -9.57 0.98 15.92
N MET A 201 -10.41 1.09 14.90
CA MET A 201 -11.88 1.20 15.07
C MET A 201 -12.52 -0.10 15.55
N LEU A 202 -12.06 -1.26 15.07
CA LEU A 202 -12.66 -2.55 15.43
C LEU A 202 -12.13 -3.10 16.76
N TYR A 203 -10.88 -2.78 17.13
CA TYR A 203 -10.21 -3.41 18.27
C TYR A 203 -9.93 -2.45 19.45
N THR A 204 -10.36 -1.18 19.38
CA THR A 204 -10.23 -0.22 20.49
C THR A 204 -11.60 0.10 21.10
N PRO A 205 -11.89 -0.34 22.34
CA PRO A 205 -13.22 -0.18 22.95
C PRO A 205 -13.72 1.28 23.03
N SER A 206 -12.83 2.26 23.20
CA SER A 206 -13.19 3.67 23.29
C SER A 206 -13.62 4.29 21.95
N LEU A 207 -13.32 3.65 20.83
CA LEU A 207 -13.62 4.13 19.48
C LEU A 207 -14.92 3.53 18.91
N ILE A 208 -15.55 2.63 19.64
CA ILE A 208 -16.78 1.96 19.19
C ILE A 208 -17.96 2.94 19.24
N PRO A 209 -18.80 3.00 18.19
CA PRO A 209 -20.00 3.83 18.19
C PRO A 209 -20.93 3.50 19.37
N LYS A 210 -21.51 4.53 20.01
CA LYS A 210 -22.45 4.31 21.13
C LYS A 210 -23.61 3.41 20.68
N GLY A 211 -23.93 2.44 21.51
CA GLY A 211 -24.96 1.43 21.22
C GLY A 211 -24.42 0.22 20.44
N CYS A 212 -23.12 0.17 20.15
CA CYS A 212 -22.44 -1.02 19.65
C CYS A 212 -21.46 -1.54 20.70
N PHE A 213 -21.22 -2.85 20.68
CA PHE A 213 -20.38 -3.56 21.65
C PHE A 213 -19.58 -4.67 20.96
N ILE A 214 -18.38 -4.93 21.48
CA ILE A 214 -17.60 -6.11 21.06
C ILE A 214 -18.20 -7.32 21.78
N TYR A 215 -18.48 -8.38 21.02
CA TYR A 215 -18.78 -9.68 21.57
C TYR A 215 -17.87 -10.73 20.93
N VAL A 216 -17.62 -11.83 21.64
CA VAL A 216 -16.73 -12.90 21.17
C VAL A 216 -17.59 -14.10 20.80
N GLU A 217 -17.53 -14.52 19.54
CA GLU A 217 -18.19 -15.70 19.02
C GLU A 217 -17.11 -16.61 18.42
N ASP A 218 -17.06 -17.89 18.84
CA ASP A 218 -16.04 -18.87 18.41
C ASP A 218 -14.57 -18.40 18.53
N GLY A 219 -14.28 -17.54 19.51
CA GLY A 219 -12.94 -16.99 19.73
C GLY A 219 -12.59 -15.78 18.83
N HIS A 220 -13.57 -15.26 18.09
CA HIS A 220 -13.43 -14.10 17.21
C HIS A 220 -14.17 -12.88 17.78
N GLN A 221 -13.52 -11.71 17.73
CA GLN A 221 -14.12 -10.45 18.15
C GLN A 221 -14.95 -9.86 17.02
N LEU A 222 -16.26 -9.73 17.25
CA LEU A 222 -17.21 -9.14 16.33
C LEU A 222 -17.85 -7.91 16.98
N VAL A 223 -18.18 -6.90 16.18
CA VAL A 223 -18.87 -5.70 16.65
C VAL A 223 -20.34 -5.78 16.27
N ASN A 224 -21.23 -5.85 17.27
CA ASN A 224 -22.68 -5.82 17.06
C ASN A 224 -23.31 -4.56 17.67
N CYS A 225 -24.43 -4.13 17.12
CA CYS A 225 -25.17 -2.96 17.59
C CYS A 225 -26.51 -3.39 18.18
N SER A 226 -26.85 -2.87 19.37
CA SER A 226 -28.03 -3.27 20.14
C SER A 226 -29.35 -2.82 19.51
N THR A 227 -29.34 -1.77 18.69
CA THR A 227 -30.54 -1.20 18.04
C THR A 227 -30.26 -0.80 16.59
N GLN A 228 -31.32 -0.75 15.77
CA GLN A 228 -31.23 -0.25 14.39
C GLN A 228 -30.78 1.22 14.34
N GLU A 229 -31.15 2.03 15.32
CA GLU A 229 -30.71 3.42 15.44
C GLU A 229 -29.19 3.52 15.70
N ALA A 230 -28.65 2.67 16.58
CA ALA A 230 -27.21 2.59 16.83
C ALA A 230 -26.45 2.14 15.59
N LEU A 231 -27.00 1.17 14.84
CA LEU A 231 -26.46 0.75 13.55
C LEU A 231 -26.47 1.89 12.51
N HIS A 232 -27.58 2.62 12.38
CA HIS A 232 -27.67 3.77 11.47
C HIS A 232 -26.66 4.87 11.83
N ARG A 233 -26.51 5.16 13.12
CA ARG A 233 -25.51 6.10 13.61
C ARG A 233 -24.09 5.63 13.31
N ALA A 234 -23.77 4.35 13.55
CA ALA A 234 -22.47 3.78 13.26
C ALA A 234 -22.14 3.93 11.76
N LYS A 235 -23.11 3.63 10.88
CA LYS A 235 -23.00 3.84 9.42
C LYS A 235 -22.78 5.30 9.03
N ALA A 236 -23.46 6.25 9.70
CA ALA A 236 -23.28 7.68 9.42
C ALA A 236 -21.89 8.18 9.85
N LEU A 237 -21.41 7.79 11.04
CA LEU A 237 -20.06 8.12 11.51
C LEU A 237 -18.98 7.50 10.62
N PHE A 238 -19.24 6.30 10.12
CA PHE A 238 -18.39 5.65 9.12
C PHE A 238 -18.33 6.46 7.82
N GLY A 239 -19.49 6.91 7.29
CA GLY A 239 -19.56 7.79 6.13
C GLY A 239 -18.71 9.05 6.26
N LEU A 240 -18.76 9.71 7.42
CA LEU A 240 -17.94 10.88 7.74
C LEU A 240 -16.44 10.55 7.79
N SER A 241 -16.09 9.38 8.33
CA SER A 241 -14.70 8.93 8.42
C SER A 241 -14.08 8.69 7.04
N ILE A 242 -14.85 8.19 6.07
CA ILE A 242 -14.40 8.05 4.67
C ILE A 242 -14.03 9.41 4.10
N LEU A 243 -14.90 10.41 4.30
CA LEU A 243 -14.68 11.76 3.80
C LEU A 243 -13.41 12.37 4.42
N ASP A 244 -13.25 12.26 5.74
CA ASP A 244 -12.09 12.79 6.46
C ASP A 244 -10.78 12.12 5.99
N ASN A 245 -10.74 10.79 5.91
CA ASN A 245 -9.56 10.08 5.42
C ASN A 245 -9.25 10.40 3.95
N THR A 246 -10.27 10.55 3.11
CA THR A 246 -10.09 10.94 1.70
C THR A 246 -9.50 12.34 1.59
N ILE A 247 -10.04 13.30 2.35
CA ILE A 247 -9.51 14.67 2.40
C ILE A 247 -8.07 14.69 2.91
N ALA A 248 -7.77 13.92 3.96
CA ALA A 248 -6.42 13.83 4.51
C ALA A 248 -5.41 13.27 3.50
N VAL A 249 -5.75 12.18 2.81
CA VAL A 249 -4.89 11.56 1.79
C VAL A 249 -4.71 12.53 0.62
N VAL A 250 -5.79 12.99 -0.01
CA VAL A 250 -5.74 13.90 -1.17
C VAL A 250 -5.05 15.21 -0.82
N GLY A 251 -5.38 15.80 0.33
CA GLY A 251 -4.76 17.02 0.83
C GLY A 251 -3.26 16.87 1.04
N SER A 252 -2.82 15.75 1.65
CA SER A 252 -1.39 15.47 1.82
C SER A 252 -0.65 15.30 0.49
N MET A 253 -1.31 14.75 -0.53
CA MET A 253 -0.73 14.60 -1.87
C MET A 253 -0.55 15.94 -2.56
N VAL A 254 -1.60 16.77 -2.59
CA VAL A 254 -1.57 18.11 -3.19
C VAL A 254 -0.49 18.95 -2.52
N PHE A 255 -0.42 18.89 -1.20
CA PHE A 255 0.60 19.59 -0.42
C PHE A 255 2.03 19.14 -0.78
N ARG A 256 2.30 17.82 -0.84
CA ARG A 256 3.62 17.29 -1.23
C ARG A 256 3.99 17.64 -2.66
N PHE A 257 3.05 17.53 -3.60
CA PHE A 257 3.27 17.92 -4.98
C PHE A 257 3.60 19.42 -5.09
N TRP A 258 2.87 20.27 -4.37
CA TRP A 258 3.13 21.70 -4.31
C TRP A 258 4.51 22.02 -3.71
N ILE A 259 4.88 21.40 -2.57
CA ILE A 259 6.21 21.56 -1.97
C ILE A 259 7.31 21.16 -2.95
N TYR A 260 7.19 19.99 -3.56
CA TYR A 260 8.23 19.46 -4.42
C TYR A 260 8.40 20.31 -5.67
N ASN A 261 7.31 20.72 -6.32
CA ASN A 261 7.35 21.61 -7.48
C ASN A 261 7.92 22.99 -7.12
N SER A 262 7.56 23.54 -5.96
CA SER A 262 8.08 24.83 -5.48
C SER A 262 9.57 24.77 -5.16
N CYS A 263 10.02 23.70 -4.49
CA CYS A 263 11.42 23.46 -4.17
C CYS A 263 12.24 23.22 -5.45
N SER A 264 11.73 22.40 -6.38
CA SER A 264 12.36 22.13 -7.68
C SER A 264 12.52 23.42 -8.50
N ARG A 265 11.48 24.24 -8.64
CA ARG A 265 11.56 25.53 -9.35
C ARG A 265 12.55 26.48 -8.70
N THR A 266 12.60 26.54 -7.37
CA THR A 266 13.53 27.40 -6.64
C THR A 266 14.97 26.91 -6.80
N ALA A 267 15.22 25.61 -6.68
CA ALA A 267 16.53 25.01 -6.92
C ALA A 267 16.99 25.18 -8.37
N LEU A 268 16.09 25.02 -9.34
CA LEU A 268 16.39 25.25 -10.76
C LEU A 268 16.74 26.72 -11.03
N LYS A 269 15.99 27.66 -10.45
CA LYS A 269 16.28 29.10 -10.52
C LYS A 269 17.62 29.45 -9.89
N LEU A 270 17.94 28.89 -8.71
CA LEU A 270 19.23 29.09 -8.04
C LEU A 270 20.39 28.53 -8.87
N CYS A 271 20.21 27.35 -9.46
CA CYS A 271 21.19 26.72 -10.34
C CYS A 271 21.44 27.55 -11.61
N MET A 272 20.39 28.01 -12.29
CA MET A 272 20.52 28.89 -13.47
C MET A 272 21.18 30.22 -13.12
N LYS A 273 20.84 30.82 -11.97
CA LYS A 273 21.46 32.06 -11.51
C LYS A 273 22.97 31.88 -11.24
N HIS A 274 23.36 30.73 -10.69
CA HIS A 274 24.78 30.39 -10.49
C HIS A 274 25.54 30.20 -11.80
N VAL A 275 24.89 29.59 -12.81
CA VAL A 275 25.46 29.43 -14.16
C VAL A 275 25.59 30.78 -14.88
N GLU A 276 24.61 31.68 -14.75
CA GLU A 276 24.71 33.05 -15.28
C GLU A 276 25.82 33.86 -14.61
N LEU A 277 25.95 33.77 -13.28
CA LEU A 277 27.03 34.39 -12.52
C LEU A 277 28.40 33.88 -12.95
N TRP A 278 28.55 32.57 -13.16
CA TRP A 278 29.79 31.98 -13.69
C TRP A 278 30.08 32.39 -15.14
N SER A 279 29.04 32.46 -15.98
CA SER A 279 29.14 32.97 -17.35
C SER A 279 29.60 34.43 -17.38
N GLN A 280 29.06 35.30 -16.52
CA GLN A 280 29.49 36.70 -16.42
C GLN A 280 30.92 36.84 -15.87
N VAL A 281 31.30 36.07 -14.85
CA VAL A 281 32.66 36.07 -14.30
C VAL A 281 33.69 35.57 -15.32
N SER A 282 33.35 34.56 -16.13
CA SER A 282 34.21 34.09 -17.22
C SER A 282 34.36 35.11 -18.35
N ARG A 283 33.26 35.82 -18.70
CA ARG A 283 33.25 36.84 -19.75
C ARG A 283 34.03 38.09 -19.37
N ASN A 284 33.97 38.51 -18.11
CA ASN A 284 34.74 39.65 -17.61
C ASN A 284 36.24 39.35 -17.49
N ARG A 285 36.63 38.08 -17.31
CA ARG A 285 38.04 37.66 -17.31
C ARG A 285 38.68 37.66 -18.71
N CYS A 286 37.90 37.42 -19.76
CA CYS A 286 38.38 37.51 -21.16
C CYS A 286 38.45 38.94 -21.72
N LEU A 287 37.90 39.94 -21.00
CA LEU A 287 37.93 41.36 -21.42
C LEU A 287 39.01 42.17 -20.68
N SER A 288 39.79 41.52 -19.80
CA SER A 288 40.83 42.15 -18.98
C SER A 288 42.26 41.68 -19.32
N GLU A 289 42.44 40.95 -20.42
CA GLU A 289 43.73 40.63 -21.06
C GLU A 289 43.79 41.30 -22.44
#